data_AF-A0A966FQA5-F1
#
_entry.id   AF-A0A966FQA5-F1
#
_cell.length_a   1.000
_cell.length_b   1.000
_cell.length_c   1.000
_cell.angle_alpha   90.00
_cell.angle_beta   90.00
_cell.angle_gamma   90.00
#
_symmetry.space_group_name_H-M   'P 1'
#
loop_
_entity.id
_entity.type
_entity.pdbx_description
1 polymer ?
#
loop_
_entity_poly.entity_id
_entity_poly.type
_entity_poly.pdbx_seq_one_letter_code
_entity_poly.pdbx_strand_id
1 'polypeptide(L)'
;MRKPGDFEEIGLESPNDFMLVGSTVASNDYIVARLDNGNIFVFNRKTKERRIITGGDVRSEIALNGSDLSFINYPEDRNDSIIYLDLKENGF
;
A
#
# COMPACT_ATOMS: atom_id res chain seq x y z
N MET A 1 -6.47 1.73 -29.37
CA MET A 1 -5.83 0.58 -28.70
C MET A 1 -4.57 1.08 -28.02
N ARG A 2 -4.35 0.75 -26.74
CA ARG A 2 -3.11 1.06 -26.04
C ARG A 2 -1.97 0.17 -26.56
N LYS A 3 -0.75 0.69 -26.67
CA LYS A 3 0.46 -0.02 -27.13
C LYS A 3 1.31 -0.48 -25.94
N PRO A 4 2.16 -1.52 -26.11
CA PRO A 4 3.24 -1.79 -25.16
C PRO A 4 4.10 -0.52 -24.99
N GLY A 5 4.20 0.00 -23.76
CA GLY A 5 4.80 1.31 -23.45
C GLY A 5 3.83 2.37 -22.93
N ASP A 6 2.52 2.17 -23.08
CA ASP A 6 1.48 3.05 -22.49
C ASP A 6 1.28 2.81 -20.97
N PHE A 7 2.05 1.89 -20.39
CA PHE A 7 1.94 1.48 -19.00
C PHE A 7 3.30 1.61 -18.34
N GLU A 8 3.30 2.11 -17.11
CA GLU A 8 4.46 2.10 -16.22
C GLU A 8 4.37 0.87 -15.33
N GLU A 9 5.34 -0.03 -15.45
CA GLU A 9 5.50 -1.14 -14.51
C GLU A 9 6.22 -0.64 -13.25
N ILE A 10 5.54 -0.74 -12.11
CA ILE A 10 6.11 -0.39 -10.82
C ILE A 10 6.49 -1.70 -10.12
N GLY A 11 7.75 -2.08 -10.24
CA GLY A 11 8.28 -3.23 -9.51
C GLY A 11 8.34 -2.97 -8.00
N LEU A 12 8.18 -4.04 -7.22
CA LEU A 12 8.57 -4.06 -5.81
C LEU A 12 10.10 -4.16 -5.77
N GLU A 13 10.82 -3.23 -5.12
CA GLU A 13 12.29 -3.30 -5.03
C GLU A 13 12.82 -4.49 -4.19
N SER A 14 11.93 -5.36 -3.68
CA SER A 14 12.30 -6.58 -2.95
C SER A 14 12.33 -7.78 -3.89
N PRO A 15 13.47 -8.48 -4.06
CA PRO A 15 13.64 -9.42 -5.17
C PRO A 15 12.69 -10.61 -5.16
N ASN A 16 12.27 -11.14 -4.01
CA ASN A 16 11.61 -12.47 -3.97
C ASN A 16 10.71 -12.78 -2.75
N ASP A 17 10.53 -11.87 -1.78
CA ASP A 17 9.92 -12.25 -0.50
C ASP A 17 8.44 -11.88 -0.32
N PHE A 18 7.84 -11.11 -1.24
CA PHE A 18 6.47 -10.62 -1.08
C PHE A 18 5.64 -10.81 -2.36
N MET A 19 4.45 -11.38 -2.20
CA MET A 19 3.41 -11.36 -3.22
C MET A 19 2.47 -10.18 -2.98
N LEU A 20 2.03 -9.51 -4.06
CA LEU A 20 0.89 -8.59 -4.00
C LEU A 20 -0.38 -9.39 -3.73
N VAL A 21 -1.07 -9.12 -2.63
CA VAL A 21 -2.30 -9.85 -2.29
C VAL A 21 -3.50 -8.92 -2.31
N GLY A 22 -4.19 -8.96 -3.45
CA GLY A 22 -5.63 -8.74 -3.56
C GLY A 22 -6.16 -7.32 -3.31
N SER A 23 -5.38 -6.41 -2.73
CA SER A 23 -5.81 -5.02 -2.50
C SER A 23 -4.74 -4.05 -2.95
N THR A 24 -4.97 -3.47 -4.13
CA THR A 24 -4.21 -2.33 -4.64
C THR A 24 -5.18 -1.17 -4.79
N VAL A 25 -4.88 -0.06 -4.12
CA VAL A 25 -5.65 1.18 -4.18
C VAL A 25 -4.76 2.31 -4.68
N ALA A 26 -5.37 3.29 -5.33
CA ALA A 26 -4.63 4.39 -5.92
C ALA A 26 -5.36 5.72 -5.70
N SER A 27 -4.57 6.76 -5.46
CA SER A 27 -4.97 8.16 -5.52
C SER A 27 -4.17 8.87 -6.61
N ASN A 28 -4.35 10.19 -6.73
CA ASN A 28 -3.57 10.99 -7.67
C ASN A 28 -2.06 10.95 -7.34
N ASP A 29 -1.72 10.88 -6.06
CA ASP A 29 -0.34 11.01 -5.58
C ASP A 29 0.29 9.68 -5.19
N TYR A 30 -0.52 8.67 -4.83
CA TYR A 30 -0.01 7.41 -4.28
C TYR A 30 -0.62 6.19 -4.97
N ILE A 31 0.18 5.12 -5.08
CA ILE A 31 -0.30 3.76 -5.29
C ILE A 31 0.08 2.97 -4.06
N VAL A 32 -0.88 2.27 -3.47
CA VAL A 32 -0.69 1.51 -2.25
C VAL A 32 -1.17 0.09 -2.48
N ALA A 33 -0.39 -0.88 -2.03
CA ALA A 33 -0.77 -2.27 -2.14
C ALA A 33 -0.48 -3.03 -0.85
N ARG A 34 -1.39 -3.93 -0.52
CA ARG A 34 -1.20 -4.89 0.56
C ARG A 34 -0.35 -6.07 0.07
N LEU A 35 0.62 -6.45 0.87
CA LEU A 35 1.47 -7.63 0.67
C LEU A 35 0.88 -8.84 1.40
N ASP A 36 1.25 -10.05 0.95
CA ASP A 36 0.85 -11.34 1.55
C ASP A 36 1.13 -11.46 3.04
N ASN A 37 2.23 -10.88 3.50
CA ASN A 37 2.63 -10.87 4.89
C ASN A 37 1.97 -9.76 5.74
N GLY A 38 0.98 -9.05 5.17
CA GLY A 38 0.29 -7.96 5.85
C GLY A 38 1.05 -6.64 5.93
N ASN A 39 2.24 -6.52 5.31
CA ASN A 39 2.89 -5.23 5.10
C ASN A 39 2.19 -4.42 4.00
N ILE A 40 2.53 -3.15 3.91
CA ILE A 40 1.97 -2.25 2.91
C ILE A 40 3.09 -1.68 2.05
N PHE A 41 3.00 -1.88 0.75
CA PHE A 41 3.80 -1.17 -0.24
C PHE A 41 3.17 0.19 -0.56
N VAL A 42 3.99 1.23 -0.57
CA VAL A 42 3.60 2.59 -0.94
C VAL A 42 4.52 3.07 -2.05
N PHE A 43 3.93 3.55 -3.14
CA PHE A 43 4.61 4.23 -4.22
C PHE A 43 4.11 5.66 -4.34
N ASN A 44 5.03 6.61 -4.17
CA ASN A 44 4.77 8.02 -4.38
C ASN A 44 4.93 8.34 -5.87
N ARG A 45 3.82 8.67 -6.53
CA ARG A 45 3.78 8.89 -7.99
C ARG A 45 4.55 10.13 -8.41
N LYS A 46 4.70 11.11 -7.51
CA LYS A 46 5.40 12.38 -7.76
C LYS A 46 6.91 12.23 -7.62
N THR A 47 7.38 11.64 -6.53
CA THR A 47 8.83 11.47 -6.26
C THR A 47 9.40 10.20 -6.86
N LYS A 48 8.53 9.26 -7.25
CA LYS A 48 8.87 7.91 -7.71
C LYS A 48 9.54 7.05 -6.63
N GLU A 49 9.44 7.46 -5.36
CA GLU A 49 9.93 6.70 -4.22
C GLU A 49 9.03 5.51 -3.91
N ARG A 50 9.67 4.43 -3.45
CA ARG A 50 9.05 3.18 -3.01
C ARG A 50 9.34 2.98 -1.54
N ARG A 51 8.34 2.60 -0.76
CA ARG A 51 8.50 2.33 0.67
C ARG A 51 7.64 1.16 1.11
N ILE A 52 8.10 0.49 2.17
CA ILE A 52 7.34 -0.56 2.85
C ILE A 52 7.00 -0.07 4.25
N ILE A 53 5.72 -0.07 4.58
CA ILE A 53 5.25 0.08 5.95
C ILE A 53 5.19 -1.33 6.54
N THR A 54 5.99 -1.57 7.57
CA THR A 54 6.07 -2.85 8.28
C THR A 54 5.21 -2.83 9.55
N GLY A 55 4.86 -4.02 10.05
CA GLY A 55 4.19 -4.17 11.34
C GLY A 55 2.69 -3.83 11.35
N GLY A 56 2.08 -3.65 10.17
CA GLY A 56 0.64 -3.42 10.04
C GLY A 56 -0.22 -4.68 10.27
N ASP A 57 0.35 -5.87 10.02
CA ASP A 57 -0.36 -7.17 9.95
C ASP A 57 -1.75 -7.02 9.31
N VAL A 58 -1.79 -6.35 8.15
CA VAL A 58 -3.04 -5.99 7.50
C VAL A 58 -3.65 -7.25 6.89
N ARG A 59 -4.70 -7.76 7.52
CA ARG A 59 -5.44 -8.94 7.06
C ARG A 59 -6.65 -8.61 6.18
N SER A 60 -7.04 -7.34 6.10
CA SER A 60 -8.25 -6.86 5.42
C SER A 60 -7.95 -5.95 4.23
N GLU A 61 -8.99 -5.33 3.66
CA GLU A 61 -8.88 -4.33 2.60
C GLU A 61 -8.25 -3.03 3.11
N ILE A 62 -7.50 -2.37 2.22
CA ILE A 62 -6.98 -1.03 2.44
C ILE A 62 -7.83 -0.01 1.66
N ALA A 63 -7.97 1.19 2.19
CA ALA A 63 -8.64 2.31 1.53
C ALA A 63 -7.74 3.54 1.51
N LEU A 64 -7.77 4.28 0.40
CA LEU A 64 -6.91 5.45 0.19
C LEU A 64 -7.72 6.63 -0.33
N ASN A 65 -7.62 7.78 0.33
CA ASN A 65 -8.21 9.04 -0.11
C ASN A 65 -7.15 10.16 -0.07
N GLY A 66 -6.68 10.62 -1.23
CA GLY A 66 -5.54 11.55 -1.28
C GLY A 66 -4.29 10.90 -0.68
N SER A 67 -3.80 11.45 0.44
CA SER A 67 -2.70 10.90 1.25
C SER A 67 -3.16 10.05 2.43
N ASP A 68 -4.46 9.97 2.67
CA ASP A 68 -5.02 9.31 3.85
C ASP A 68 -5.24 7.83 3.57
N LEU A 69 -4.37 7.00 4.14
CA LEU A 69 -4.47 5.54 4.10
C LEU A 69 -5.19 5.05 5.35
N SER A 70 -6.17 4.17 5.18
CA SER A 70 -6.87 3.53 6.29
C SER A 70 -7.09 2.04 6.03
N PHE A 71 -7.17 1.27 7.11
CA PHE A 71 -7.46 -0.16 7.07
C PHE A 71 -7.96 -0.65 8.43
N ILE A 72 -8.70 -1.75 8.42
CA ILE A 72 -9.18 -2.38 9.65
C ILE A 72 -8.19 -3.47 10.07
N ASN A 73 -7.74 -3.41 11.31
CA ASN A 73 -6.97 -4.47 11.93
C ASN A 73 -7.90 -5.36 12.76
N TYR A 74 -7.84 -6.67 12.49
CA TYR A 74 -8.61 -7.74 13.16
C TYR A 74 -7.64 -8.67 13.92
N PRO A 75 -7.03 -8.20 15.01
CA PRO A 75 -6.10 -8.97 15.81
C PRO A 75 -6.82 -10.11 16.56
N GLU A 76 -6.13 -11.22 16.81
CA GLU A 76 -6.73 -12.42 17.43
C GLU A 76 -7.05 -12.26 18.92
N ASP A 77 -6.37 -11.34 19.61
CA ASP A 77 -6.32 -11.24 21.08
C ASP A 77 -6.88 -9.92 21.63
N ARG A 78 -7.39 -9.03 20.78
CA ARG A 78 -7.93 -7.71 21.17
C ARG A 78 -9.05 -7.28 20.22
N ASN A 79 -9.71 -6.17 20.57
CA ASN A 79 -10.78 -5.62 19.74
C ASN A 79 -10.27 -5.15 18.37
N ASP A 80 -11.17 -5.23 17.40
CA ASP A 80 -11.01 -4.62 16.08
C ASP A 80 -10.67 -3.13 16.22
N SER A 81 -9.83 -2.65 15.31
CA SER A 81 -9.41 -1.25 15.29
C SER A 81 -9.29 -0.74 13.86
N ILE A 82 -9.59 0.54 13.67
CA ILE A 82 -9.32 1.24 12.42
C ILE A 82 -7.95 1.90 12.59
N ILE A 83 -7.03 1.60 11.67
CA ILE A 83 -5.75 2.28 11.56
C ILE A 83 -5.88 3.35 10.49
N TYR A 84 -5.32 4.52 10.79
CA TYR A 84 -5.28 5.68 9.91
C TYR A 84 -3.85 6.19 9.84
N LEU A 85 -3.38 6.50 8.62
CA LEU A 85 -2.06 7.01 8.35
C LEU A 85 -2.11 8.08 7.26
N ASP A 86 -1.66 9.29 7.57
CA ASP A 86 -1.37 10.30 6.53
C ASP A 86 0.02 10.01 5.94
N LEU A 87 0.05 9.52 4.71
CA LEU A 87 1.28 9.18 3.99
C LEU A 87 2.19 10.38 3.81
N LYS A 88 1.63 11.56 3.55
CA LYS A 88 2.41 12.77 3.28
C LYS A 88 3.06 13.31 4.54
N GLU A 89 2.32 13.39 5.64
CA GLU A 89 2.87 13.86 6.93
C GLU A 89 3.92 12.90 7.50
N ASN A 90 3.80 11.61 7.22
CA ASN A 90 4.80 10.61 7.60
C ASN A 90 5.95 10.48 6.57
N GLY A 91 5.99 11.38 5.60
CA GLY A 91 7.10 11.55 4.67
C GLY A 91 7.22 10.48 3.60
N PHE A 92 6.14 9.76 3.28
CA PHE A 92 6.05 8.79 2.19
C PHE A 92 5.80 9.47 0.83
#